data_AF-G1UY68-F1
#
_entry.id   AF-G1UY68-F1
#
_cell.length_a   1.000
_cell.length_b   1.000
_cell.length_c   1.000
_cell.angle_alpha   90.00
_cell.angle_beta   90.00
_cell.angle_gamma   90.00
#
_symmetry.space_group_name_H-M   'P 1'
#
loop_
_entity.id
_entity.type
_entity.pdbx_description
1 polymer ?
#
loop_
_entity_poly.entity_id
_entity_poly.type
_entity_poly.pdbx_seq_one_letter_code
_entity_poly.pdbx_strand_id
1 'polypeptide(L)'
;MGRMIYTKIVIDMKTGKTLEREGRWYDGEIAECKGGGSSVNNVDYEYNDRMATIAEEQQAWAKDYYKMWETHFKPYETAQAQTNLQNLPLENSVYRGQLEAARDLLPLESGLYKQQLKAEAELLPQQTEATKNFLSASAQGVDVAERMGLAKADVSSAWKNVSDATARSNARMGVNPNSGRYAGTQAALATQQAAQTAQAVTGARVGAEQENYDRLMKAASVSQNKLSGSPTNTIFQGLSFLGG
;
A
#
# COMPACT_ATOMS: atom_id res chain seq x y z
N MET A 1 0.74 -87.38 33.33
CA MET A 1 2.02 -87.82 32.72
C MET A 1 2.59 -86.57 32.11
N GLY A 2 3.44 -85.87 32.87
CA GLY A 2 3.83 -84.49 32.55
C GLY A 2 4.40 -84.36 31.15
N ARG A 3 4.16 -83.22 30.50
CA ARG A 3 4.72 -82.86 29.20
C ARG A 3 5.89 -81.90 29.41
N MET A 4 6.98 -82.07 28.65
CA MET A 4 8.11 -81.15 28.74
C MET A 4 7.83 -79.91 27.90
N ILE A 5 7.71 -78.75 28.56
CA ILE A 5 7.61 -77.45 27.90
C ILE A 5 9.04 -76.94 27.71
N TYR A 6 9.47 -76.84 26.45
CA TYR A 6 10.79 -76.35 26.10
C TYR A 6 10.83 -74.83 26.15
N THR A 7 11.80 -74.28 26.86
CA THR A 7 12.11 -72.84 26.88
C THR A 7 13.21 -72.49 25.88
N LYS A 8 14.07 -73.47 25.54
CA LYS A 8 15.12 -73.31 24.54
C LYS A 8 15.33 -74.62 23.79
N ILE A 9 15.40 -74.54 22.47
CA ILE A 9 15.83 -75.65 21.62
C ILE A 9 16.85 -75.11 20.63
N VAL A 10 18.05 -75.68 20.61
CA VAL A 10 19.07 -75.38 19.60
C VAL A 10 19.10 -76.54 18.63
N ILE A 11 18.89 -76.25 17.35
CA ILE A 11 18.86 -77.24 16.27
C ILE A 11 19.97 -76.92 15.29
N ASP A 12 20.72 -77.94 14.87
CA ASP A 12 21.60 -77.83 13.71
C ASP A 12 20.74 -77.68 12.45
N MET A 13 20.78 -76.52 11.81
CA MET A 13 19.95 -76.25 10.62
C MET A 13 20.36 -77.08 9.39
N LYS A 14 21.57 -77.65 9.36
CA LYS A 14 22.02 -78.45 8.21
C LYS A 14 21.55 -79.90 8.30
N THR A 15 21.44 -80.44 9.51
CA THR A 15 21.08 -81.86 9.73
C THR A 15 19.72 -82.06 10.39
N GLY A 16 19.11 -80.99 10.90
CA GLY A 16 17.84 -81.03 11.63
C GLY A 16 17.94 -81.68 13.01
N LYS A 17 19.14 -82.05 13.49
CA LYS A 17 19.33 -82.67 14.80
C LYS A 17 19.27 -81.63 15.91
N THR A 18 18.52 -81.93 16.97
CA THR A 18 18.52 -81.13 18.19
C THR A 18 19.86 -81.29 18.91
N LEU A 19 20.58 -80.18 19.08
CA LEU A 19 21.86 -80.12 19.76
C LEU A 19 21.70 -79.85 21.26
N GLU A 20 20.73 -79.01 21.62
CA GLU A 20 20.47 -78.63 23.02
C GLU A 20 18.96 -78.48 23.23
N ARG A 21 18.47 -78.94 24.39
CA ARG A 21 17.09 -78.74 24.79
C ARG A 21 17.04 -78.41 26.28
N GLU A 22 16.41 -77.29 26.59
CA GLU A 22 16.12 -76.88 27.96
C GLU A 22 14.61 -76.70 28.10
N GLY A 23 14.07 -77.22 29.19
CA GLY A 23 12.64 -77.19 29.43
C GLY A 23 12.30 -77.65 30.82
N ARG A 24 11.02 -77.50 31.15
CA ARG A 24 10.46 -77.88 32.45
C ARG A 24 9.33 -78.87 32.23
N TRP A 25 9.27 -79.91 33.07
CA TRP A 25 8.13 -80.81 33.08
C TRP A 25 6.94 -80.09 33.70
N TYR A 26 5.84 -80.03 32.96
CA TYR A 26 4.60 -79.39 33.37
C TYR A 26 3.47 -80.41 33.32
N ASP A 27 2.70 -80.51 34.40
CA ASP A 27 1.59 -81.47 34.56
C ASP A 27 0.28 -80.70 34.85
N GLY A 28 -0.07 -79.79 33.94
CA GLY A 28 -1.31 -79.01 33.94
C GLY A 28 -1.88 -78.85 32.52
N GLU A 29 -3.07 -78.25 32.39
CA GLU A 29 -3.71 -78.04 31.08
C GLU A 29 -2.90 -77.07 30.21
N ILE A 30 -2.61 -77.48 28.96
CA ILE A 30 -1.93 -76.65 27.96
C ILE A 30 -2.88 -76.47 26.78
N ALA A 31 -3.21 -75.23 26.45
CA ALA A 31 -3.94 -74.89 25.23
C ALA A 31 -3.01 -75.05 24.02
N GLU A 32 -3.22 -76.10 23.21
CA GLU A 32 -2.49 -76.28 21.95
C GLU A 32 -3.10 -75.37 20.87
N CYS A 33 -2.33 -74.40 20.37
CA CYS A 33 -2.67 -73.70 19.13
C CYS A 33 -2.50 -74.66 17.95
N LYS A 34 -3.51 -75.48 17.66
CA LYS A 34 -3.56 -76.28 16.42
C LYS A 34 -3.75 -75.32 15.25
N GLY A 35 -2.67 -75.07 14.52
CA GLY A 35 -2.65 -74.24 13.32
C GLY A 35 -3.63 -74.74 12.26
N GLY A 36 -4.27 -73.79 11.58
CA GLY A 36 -5.24 -74.03 10.52
C GLY A 36 -4.66 -74.85 9.38
N GLY A 37 -5.00 -76.15 9.37
CA GLY A 37 -4.79 -77.06 8.26
C GLY A 37 -6.10 -77.76 7.99
N SER A 38 -6.80 -77.34 6.93
CA SER A 38 -7.99 -78.04 6.45
C SER A 38 -7.58 -79.45 6.03
N SER A 39 -8.08 -80.45 6.76
CA SER A 39 -8.01 -81.86 6.40
C SER A 39 -9.43 -82.40 6.35
N VAL A 40 -10.24 -81.85 5.44
CA VAL A 40 -11.54 -82.42 5.10
C VAL A 40 -11.39 -83.19 3.78
N ASN A 41 -11.21 -84.50 3.86
CA ASN A 41 -11.20 -85.41 2.70
C ASN A 41 -12.61 -85.68 2.14
N ASN A 42 -13.52 -84.71 2.22
CA ASN A 42 -14.83 -84.76 1.57
C ASN A 42 -14.98 -83.51 0.71
N VAL A 43 -14.71 -83.65 -0.58
CA VAL A 43 -15.03 -82.62 -1.58
C VAL A 43 -16.54 -82.59 -1.71
N ASP A 44 -17.17 -81.48 -1.32
CA ASP A 44 -18.58 -81.22 -1.56
C ASP A 44 -18.73 -80.73 -3.01
N TYR A 45 -18.93 -81.69 -3.91
CA TYR A 45 -19.04 -81.43 -5.35
C TYR A 45 -20.27 -80.57 -5.69
N GLU A 46 -21.38 -80.69 -4.95
CA GLU A 46 -22.59 -79.89 -5.17
C GLU A 46 -22.41 -78.44 -4.72
N TYR A 47 -21.66 -78.20 -3.64
CA TYR A 47 -21.26 -76.85 -3.25
C TYR A 47 -20.33 -76.22 -4.30
N ASN A 48 -19.32 -76.96 -4.77
CA ASN A 48 -18.38 -76.45 -5.77
C ASN A 48 -19.06 -76.15 -7.11
N ASP A 49 -20.01 -76.98 -7.55
CA ASP A 49 -20.78 -76.75 -8.78
C ASP A 49 -21.65 -75.48 -8.69
N ARG A 50 -22.29 -75.25 -7.53
CA ARG A 50 -23.01 -73.99 -7.26
C ARG A 50 -22.09 -72.76 -7.26
N MET A 51 -20.90 -72.87 -6.67
CA MET A 51 -19.93 -71.78 -6.67
C MET A 51 -19.34 -71.52 -8.06
N ALA A 52 -19.13 -72.56 -8.87
CA ALA A 52 -18.73 -72.42 -10.26
C ALA A 52 -19.81 -71.70 -11.07
N THR A 53 -21.09 -72.08 -10.88
CA THR A 53 -22.23 -71.41 -11.54
C THR A 53 -22.31 -69.93 -11.16
N ILE A 54 -22.18 -69.59 -9.88
CA ILE A 54 -22.17 -68.19 -9.41
C ILE A 54 -20.97 -67.42 -10.00
N ALA A 55 -19.79 -68.06 -10.07
CA ALA A 55 -18.61 -67.43 -10.65
C ALA A 55 -18.77 -67.19 -12.16
N GLU A 56 -19.41 -68.10 -12.89
CA GLU A 56 -19.73 -67.93 -14.32
C GLU A 56 -20.75 -66.80 -14.54
N GLU A 57 -21.77 -66.69 -13.69
CA GLU A 57 -22.75 -65.59 -13.73
C GLU A 57 -22.10 -64.23 -13.42
N GLN A 58 -21.21 -64.18 -12.41
CA GLN A 58 -20.45 -62.97 -12.10
C GLN A 58 -19.55 -62.54 -13.26
N GLN A 59 -18.91 -63.50 -13.94
CA GLN A 59 -18.12 -63.23 -15.14
C GLN A 59 -18.99 -62.76 -16.31
N ALA A 60 -20.21 -63.30 -16.46
CA ALA A 60 -21.16 -62.85 -17.48
C ALA A 60 -21.57 -61.39 -17.25
N TRP A 61 -21.93 -61.02 -16.01
CA TRP A 61 -22.25 -59.64 -15.65
C TRP A 61 -21.07 -58.68 -15.85
N ALA A 62 -19.85 -59.12 -15.52
CA ALA A 62 -18.65 -58.31 -15.77
C ALA A 62 -18.45 -58.06 -17.27
N LYS A 63 -18.71 -59.05 -18.13
CA LYS A 63 -18.63 -58.88 -19.59
C LYS A 63 -19.71 -57.94 -20.12
N ASP A 64 -20.94 -58.03 -19.63
CA ASP A 64 -22.03 -57.13 -20.04
C ASP A 64 -21.77 -55.70 -19.60
N TYR A 65 -21.28 -55.51 -18.37
CA TYR A 65 -20.87 -54.21 -17.86
C TYR A 65 -19.71 -53.62 -18.66
N TYR A 66 -18.69 -54.44 -18.96
CA TYR A 66 -17.57 -54.02 -19.80
C TYR A 66 -18.03 -53.61 -21.20
N LYS A 67 -18.96 -54.36 -21.80
CA LYS A 67 -19.52 -54.05 -23.12
C LYS A 67 -20.30 -52.74 -23.10
N MET A 68 -21.06 -52.48 -22.05
CA MET A 68 -21.77 -51.21 -21.85
C MET A 68 -20.77 -50.05 -21.71
N TRP A 69 -19.73 -50.21 -20.88
CA TRP A 69 -18.66 -49.22 -20.74
C TRP A 69 -17.94 -48.95 -22.08
N GLU A 70 -17.56 -50.01 -22.79
CA GLU A 70 -16.89 -49.90 -24.08
C GLU A 70 -17.75 -49.21 -25.14
N THR A 71 -19.06 -49.46 -25.14
CA THR A 71 -19.97 -48.91 -26.16
C THR A 71 -20.31 -47.46 -25.87
N HIS A 72 -20.58 -47.11 -24.60
CA HIS A 72 -21.17 -45.81 -24.25
C HIS A 72 -20.19 -44.83 -23.61
N PHE A 73 -19.23 -45.31 -22.81
CA PHE A 73 -18.39 -44.45 -21.99
C PHE A 73 -16.98 -44.28 -22.56
N LYS A 74 -16.36 -45.36 -23.03
CA LYS A 74 -15.02 -45.34 -23.64
C LYS A 74 -14.88 -44.32 -24.79
N PRO A 75 -15.85 -44.14 -25.71
CA PRO A 75 -15.73 -43.13 -26.76
C PRO A 75 -15.73 -41.71 -26.20
N TYR A 76 -16.53 -41.45 -25.16
CA TYR A 76 -16.60 -40.14 -24.51
C TYR A 76 -15.29 -39.81 -23.78
N GLU A 77 -14.75 -40.75 -23.00
CA GLU A 77 -13.45 -40.59 -22.32
C GLU A 77 -12.32 -40.32 -23.32
N THR A 78 -12.34 -41.05 -24.45
CA THR A 78 -11.35 -40.87 -25.52
C THR A 78 -11.49 -39.49 -26.18
N ALA A 79 -12.70 -39.05 -26.49
CA ALA A 79 -12.96 -37.75 -27.10
C ALA A 79 -12.59 -36.59 -26.16
N GLN A 80 -12.85 -36.75 -24.85
CA GLN A 80 -12.46 -35.76 -23.84
C GLN A 80 -10.94 -35.66 -23.72
N ALA A 81 -10.23 -36.80 -23.67
CA ALA A 81 -8.77 -36.81 -23.64
C ALA A 81 -8.16 -36.18 -24.91
N GLN A 82 -8.74 -36.45 -26.09
CA GLN A 82 -8.32 -35.83 -27.35
C GLN A 82 -8.59 -34.33 -27.39
N THR A 83 -9.74 -33.88 -26.88
CA THR A 83 -10.08 -32.45 -26.78
C THR A 83 -9.10 -31.73 -25.86
N ASN A 84 -8.77 -32.31 -24.71
CA ASN A 84 -7.78 -31.75 -23.79
C ASN A 84 -6.40 -31.66 -24.45
N LEU A 85 -5.99 -32.68 -25.22
CA LEU A 85 -4.74 -32.64 -25.99
C LEU A 85 -4.74 -31.56 -27.07
N GLN A 86 -5.89 -31.28 -27.70
CA GLN A 86 -6.04 -30.22 -28.71
C GLN A 86 -6.09 -28.82 -28.10
N ASN A 87 -6.57 -28.68 -26.86
CA ASN A 87 -6.63 -27.41 -26.15
C ASN A 87 -5.28 -27.01 -25.53
N LEU A 88 -4.44 -27.99 -25.20
CA LEU A 88 -3.14 -27.77 -24.57
C LEU A 88 -2.24 -26.76 -25.32
N PRO A 89 -2.12 -26.80 -26.66
CA PRO A 89 -1.36 -25.79 -27.42
C PRO A 89 -1.99 -24.39 -27.34
N LEU A 90 -3.32 -24.31 -27.32
CA LEU A 90 -4.04 -23.03 -27.24
C LEU A 90 -3.79 -22.39 -25.87
N GLU A 91 -3.94 -23.16 -24.79
CA GLU A 91 -3.63 -22.72 -23.42
C GLU A 91 -2.17 -22.26 -23.29
N ASN A 92 -1.22 -23.03 -23.85
CA ASN A 92 0.19 -22.66 -23.87
C ASN A 92 0.44 -21.36 -24.66
N SER A 93 -0.27 -21.15 -25.78
CA SER A 93 -0.13 -19.94 -26.60
C SER A 93 -0.69 -18.70 -25.90
N VAL A 94 -1.82 -18.83 -25.22
CA VAL A 94 -2.43 -17.74 -24.43
C VAL A 94 -1.53 -17.37 -23.27
N TYR A 95 -1.02 -18.37 -22.54
CA TYR A 95 -0.09 -18.14 -21.43
C TYR A 95 1.21 -17.47 -21.91
N ARG A 96 1.77 -17.90 -23.05
CA ARG A 96 2.91 -17.22 -23.68
C ARG A 96 2.60 -15.78 -24.08
N GLY A 97 1.45 -15.53 -24.70
CA GLY A 97 1.04 -14.18 -25.10
C GLY A 97 0.88 -13.24 -23.90
N GLN A 98 0.33 -13.73 -22.79
CA GLN A 98 0.24 -12.97 -21.54
C GLN A 98 1.62 -12.65 -20.96
N LEU A 99 2.56 -13.60 -20.98
CA LEU A 99 3.93 -13.37 -20.52
C LEU A 99 4.69 -12.37 -21.41
N GLU A 100 4.50 -12.44 -22.73
CA GLU A 100 5.10 -11.49 -23.68
C GLU A 100 4.52 -10.08 -23.49
N ALA A 101 3.20 -9.93 -23.36
CA ALA A 101 2.57 -8.64 -23.07
C ALA A 101 3.02 -8.06 -21.72
N ALA A 102 3.11 -8.88 -20.67
CA ALA A 102 3.63 -8.45 -19.37
C ALA A 102 5.11 -8.02 -19.44
N ARG A 103 5.92 -8.74 -20.24
CA ARG A 103 7.32 -8.41 -20.49
C ARG A 103 7.48 -7.07 -21.21
N ASP A 104 6.60 -6.74 -22.15
CA ASP A 104 6.65 -5.49 -22.91
C ASP A 104 6.17 -4.28 -22.10
N LEU A 105 5.22 -4.48 -21.18
CA LEU A 105 4.73 -3.45 -20.26
C LEU A 105 5.76 -3.06 -19.18
N LEU A 106 6.50 -4.04 -18.65
CA LEU A 106 7.48 -3.82 -17.57
C LEU A 106 8.49 -2.68 -17.86
N PRO A 107 9.14 -2.61 -19.04
CA PRO A 107 10.02 -1.51 -19.40
C PRO A 107 9.31 -0.15 -19.44
N LEU A 108 8.07 -0.11 -19.95
CA LEU A 108 7.28 1.13 -20.06
C LEU A 108 6.93 1.68 -18.68
N GLU A 109 6.46 0.82 -17.77
CA GLU A 109 6.20 1.19 -16.37
C GLU A 109 7.48 1.67 -15.68
N SER A 110 8.60 0.96 -15.87
CA SER A 110 9.89 1.37 -15.31
C SER A 110 10.38 2.71 -15.87
N GLY A 111 10.12 2.97 -17.15
CA GLY A 111 10.50 4.20 -17.84
C GLY A 111 9.72 5.39 -17.33
N LEU A 112 8.40 5.23 -17.19
CA LEU A 112 7.51 6.24 -16.65
C LEU A 112 7.85 6.55 -15.19
N TYR A 113 8.10 5.53 -14.37
CA TYR A 113 8.54 5.71 -12.99
C TYR A 113 9.87 6.46 -12.89
N LYS A 114 10.85 6.13 -13.75
CA LYS A 114 12.13 6.86 -13.82
C LYS A 114 11.95 8.32 -14.25
N GLN A 115 11.05 8.61 -15.19
CA GLN A 115 10.76 9.97 -15.62
C GLN A 115 10.11 10.79 -14.52
N GLN A 116 9.16 10.21 -13.79
CA GLN A 116 8.55 10.85 -12.62
C GLN A 116 9.59 11.17 -11.55
N LEU A 117 10.45 10.21 -11.19
CA LEU A 117 11.54 10.44 -10.23
C LEU A 117 12.51 11.54 -10.68
N LYS A 118 12.82 11.63 -11.98
CA LYS A 118 13.68 12.70 -12.51
C LYS A 118 13.01 14.07 -12.42
N ALA A 119 11.74 14.17 -12.82
CA ALA A 119 10.97 15.41 -12.72
C ALA A 119 10.86 15.87 -11.25
N GLU A 120 10.62 14.95 -10.33
CA GLU A 120 10.59 15.25 -8.90
C GLU A 120 11.96 15.68 -8.36
N ALA A 121 13.04 14.99 -8.77
CA ALA A 121 14.40 15.35 -8.40
C ALA A 121 14.84 16.73 -8.92
N GLU A 122 14.35 17.18 -10.08
CA GLU A 122 14.62 18.51 -10.62
C GLU A 122 13.79 19.61 -9.94
N LEU A 123 12.53 19.30 -9.57
CA LEU A 123 11.64 20.24 -8.91
C LEU A 123 11.97 20.46 -7.42
N LEU A 124 12.47 19.42 -6.74
CA LEU A 124 12.80 19.46 -5.31
C LEU A 124 13.77 20.60 -4.93
N PRO A 125 14.91 20.82 -5.62
CA PRO A 125 15.81 21.94 -5.35
C PRO A 125 15.15 23.30 -5.55
N GLN A 126 14.44 23.49 -6.66
CA GLN A 126 13.78 24.76 -6.99
C GLN A 126 12.68 25.10 -5.97
N GLN A 127 11.86 24.12 -5.60
CA GLN A 127 10.85 24.29 -4.56
C GLN A 127 11.51 24.57 -3.20
N THR A 128 12.64 23.95 -2.91
CA THR A 128 13.37 24.17 -1.65
C THR A 128 13.93 25.58 -1.57
N GLU A 129 14.55 26.10 -2.64
CA GLU A 129 15.06 27.47 -2.70
C GLU A 129 13.94 28.51 -2.66
N ALA A 130 12.88 28.32 -3.45
CA ALA A 130 11.71 29.20 -3.42
C ALA A 130 11.07 29.25 -2.02
N THR A 131 10.99 28.10 -1.33
CA THR A 131 10.50 28.08 0.07
C THR A 131 11.45 28.81 1.00
N LYS A 132 12.77 28.62 0.87
CA LYS A 132 13.77 29.31 1.71
C LYS A 132 13.68 30.82 1.54
N ASN A 133 13.58 31.29 0.29
CA ASN A 133 13.43 32.70 -0.04
C ASN A 133 12.12 33.29 0.50
N PHE A 134 11.02 32.52 0.41
CA PHE A 134 9.74 32.93 0.96
C PHE A 134 9.76 33.02 2.49
N LEU A 135 10.34 32.04 3.16
CA LEU A 135 10.45 32.02 4.63
C LEU A 135 11.38 33.13 5.15
N SER A 136 12.51 33.37 4.47
CA SER A 136 13.44 34.45 4.86
C SER A 136 12.81 35.83 4.67
N ALA A 137 12.15 36.07 3.54
CA ALA A 137 11.44 37.33 3.28
C ALA A 137 10.26 37.55 4.23
N SER A 138 9.61 36.47 4.68
CA SER A 138 8.53 36.56 5.67
C SER A 138 9.06 36.85 7.08
N ALA A 139 10.24 36.32 7.44
CA ALA A 139 10.88 36.53 8.73
C ALA A 139 11.49 37.94 8.88
N GLN A 140 11.96 38.55 7.79
CA GLN A 140 12.50 39.92 7.81
C GLN A 140 11.42 40.98 8.07
N GLY A 141 10.15 40.70 7.73
CA GLY A 141 9.05 41.64 7.91
C GLY A 141 9.22 42.94 7.10
N VAL A 142 8.31 43.89 7.33
CA VAL A 142 8.32 45.24 6.79
C VAL A 142 8.62 46.20 7.92
N ASP A 143 9.54 47.15 7.70
CA ASP A 143 9.85 48.19 8.67
C ASP A 143 8.69 49.19 8.79
N VAL A 144 8.08 49.18 9.98
CA VAL A 144 6.97 50.05 10.36
C VAL A 144 7.41 51.52 10.40
N ALA A 145 8.64 51.80 10.87
CA ALA A 145 9.17 53.15 10.97
C ALA A 145 9.42 53.75 9.58
N GLU A 146 9.92 52.95 8.64
CA GLU A 146 10.11 53.36 7.25
C GLU A 146 8.77 53.69 6.57
N ARG A 147 7.75 52.83 6.71
CA ARG A 147 6.41 53.11 6.14
C ARG A 147 5.76 54.36 6.74
N MET A 148 5.88 54.54 8.05
CA MET A 148 5.42 55.76 8.71
C MET A 148 6.17 57.00 8.20
N GLY A 149 7.48 56.88 7.96
CA GLY A 149 8.31 57.94 7.40
C GLY A 149 7.87 58.34 5.99
N LEU A 150 7.62 57.37 5.12
CA LEU A 150 7.12 57.58 3.76
C LEU A 150 5.72 58.22 3.77
N ALA A 151 4.79 57.69 4.57
CA ALA A 151 3.44 58.25 4.69
C ALA A 151 3.46 59.71 5.19
N LYS A 152 4.35 60.02 6.14
CA LYS A 152 4.57 61.40 6.60
C LYS A 152 5.14 62.29 5.50
N ALA A 153 6.08 61.79 4.71
CA ALA A 153 6.67 62.52 3.59
C ALA A 153 5.62 62.83 2.50
N ASP A 154 4.76 61.87 2.17
CA ASP A 154 3.68 62.02 1.20
C ASP A 154 2.70 63.12 1.63
N VAL A 155 2.22 63.07 2.89
CA VAL A 155 1.35 64.12 3.44
C VAL A 155 2.07 65.48 3.43
N SER A 156 3.33 65.54 3.86
CA SER A 156 4.12 66.77 3.84
C SER A 156 4.24 67.36 2.42
N SER A 157 4.46 66.51 1.42
CA SER A 157 4.52 66.92 0.02
C SER A 157 3.20 67.48 -0.50
N ALA A 158 2.07 66.85 -0.12
CA ALA A 158 0.73 67.29 -0.50
C ALA A 158 0.39 68.65 0.13
N TRP A 159 0.78 68.87 1.38
CA TRP A 159 0.52 70.12 2.11
C TRP A 159 1.37 71.30 1.64
N LYS A 160 2.54 71.08 1.02
CA LYS A 160 3.30 72.18 0.38
C LYS A 160 2.44 72.94 -0.62
N ASN A 161 1.72 72.22 -1.47
CA ASN A 161 0.84 72.81 -2.48
C ASN A 161 -0.37 73.55 -1.84
N VAL A 162 -0.91 73.02 -0.74
CA VAL A 162 -2.04 73.63 -0.01
C VAL A 162 -1.61 74.91 0.70
N SER A 163 -0.43 74.90 1.32
CA SER A 163 0.16 76.08 1.96
C SER A 163 0.37 77.20 0.94
N ASP A 164 0.98 76.89 -0.21
CA ASP A 164 1.24 77.87 -1.28
C ASP A 164 -0.07 78.42 -1.89
N ALA A 165 -1.07 77.58 -2.08
CA ALA A 165 -2.39 78.00 -2.57
C ALA A 165 -3.09 78.92 -1.56
N THR A 166 -3.02 78.59 -0.27
CA THR A 166 -3.63 79.39 0.80
C THR A 166 -2.93 80.74 0.97
N ALA A 167 -1.60 80.78 0.88
CA ALA A 167 -0.83 82.02 0.92
C ALA A 167 -1.24 82.97 -0.23
N ARG A 168 -1.41 82.46 -1.46
CA ARG A 168 -1.90 83.24 -2.61
C ARG A 168 -3.34 83.71 -2.41
N SER A 169 -4.21 82.88 -1.81
CA SER A 169 -5.58 83.27 -1.50
C SER A 169 -5.64 84.39 -0.46
N ASN A 170 -4.86 84.29 0.62
CA ASN A 170 -4.76 85.32 1.65
C ASN A 170 -4.22 86.64 1.10
N ALA A 171 -3.25 86.59 0.18
CA ALA A 171 -2.75 87.77 -0.52
C ALA A 171 -3.82 88.44 -1.39
N ARG A 172 -4.64 87.66 -2.11
CA ARG A 172 -5.77 88.19 -2.92
C ARG A 172 -6.87 88.81 -2.06
N MET A 173 -7.03 88.35 -0.82
CA MET A 173 -7.99 88.89 0.15
C MET A 173 -7.43 90.07 0.97
N GLY A 174 -6.20 90.51 0.70
CA GLY A 174 -5.57 91.62 1.42
C GLY A 174 -5.28 91.32 2.89
N VAL A 175 -5.23 90.04 3.28
CA VAL A 175 -4.94 89.65 4.66
C VAL A 175 -3.48 89.91 4.95
N ASN A 176 -3.20 90.87 5.83
CA ASN A 176 -1.84 91.22 6.23
C ASN A 176 -1.17 90.01 6.93
N PRO A 177 0.06 89.62 6.52
CA PRO A 177 0.84 88.57 7.18
C PRO A 177 1.05 88.75 8.69
N ASN A 178 1.05 90.00 9.17
CA ASN A 178 1.20 90.35 10.58
C ASN A 178 -0.14 90.46 11.33
N SER A 179 -1.27 90.12 10.70
CA SER A 179 -2.59 90.17 11.33
C SER A 179 -2.91 88.90 12.11
N GLY A 180 -3.68 89.05 13.20
CA GLY A 180 -4.19 87.90 13.97
C GLY A 180 -5.06 86.95 13.14
N ARG A 181 -5.74 87.43 12.07
CA ARG A 181 -6.43 86.55 11.12
C ARG A 181 -5.46 85.66 10.36
N TYR A 182 -4.34 86.19 9.86
CA TYR A 182 -3.33 85.38 9.18
C TYR A 182 -2.76 84.32 10.13
N ALA A 183 -2.41 84.72 11.35
CA ALA A 183 -1.90 83.82 12.39
C ALA A 183 -2.91 82.69 12.73
N GLY A 184 -4.19 83.03 12.89
CA GLY A 184 -5.25 82.05 13.14
C GLY A 184 -5.49 81.10 11.98
N THR A 185 -5.39 81.59 10.74
CA THR A 185 -5.54 80.77 9.53
C THR A 185 -4.38 79.79 9.38
N GLN A 186 -3.13 80.25 9.63
CA GLN A 186 -1.94 79.40 9.65
C GLN A 186 -1.99 78.35 10.77
N ALA A 187 -2.43 78.73 11.97
CA ALA A 187 -2.60 77.79 13.08
C ALA A 187 -3.63 76.70 12.73
N ALA A 188 -4.75 77.06 12.12
CA ALA A 188 -5.76 76.11 11.66
C ALA A 188 -5.23 75.16 10.57
N LEU A 189 -4.46 75.67 9.60
CA LEU A 189 -3.80 74.84 8.59
C LEU A 189 -2.79 73.87 9.22
N ALA A 190 -1.97 74.35 10.16
CA ALA A 190 -1.00 73.51 10.87
C ALA A 190 -1.69 72.40 11.67
N THR A 191 -2.82 72.69 12.34
CA THR A 191 -3.63 71.68 13.03
C THR A 191 -4.20 70.64 12.06
N GLN A 192 -4.70 71.07 10.90
CA GLN A 192 -5.22 70.14 9.87
C GLN A 192 -4.11 69.27 9.27
N GLN A 193 -2.94 69.85 8.98
CA GLN A 193 -1.78 69.11 8.51
C GLN A 193 -1.31 68.08 9.54
N ALA A 194 -1.24 68.46 10.82
CA ALA A 194 -0.89 67.55 11.90
C ALA A 194 -1.90 66.41 12.04
N ALA A 195 -3.20 66.70 11.96
CA ALA A 195 -4.26 65.69 12.03
C ALA A 195 -4.18 64.69 10.86
N GLN A 196 -4.00 65.19 9.62
CA GLN A 196 -3.85 64.31 8.45
C GLN A 196 -2.55 63.49 8.50
N THR A 197 -1.45 64.08 8.97
CA THR A 197 -0.19 63.36 9.16
C THR A 197 -0.34 62.25 10.20
N ALA A 198 -1.00 62.54 11.32
CA ALA A 198 -1.25 61.54 12.37
C ALA A 198 -2.14 60.39 11.85
N GLN A 199 -3.18 60.70 11.06
CA GLN A 199 -4.05 59.71 10.43
C GLN A 199 -3.29 58.83 9.43
N ALA A 200 -2.49 59.43 8.54
CA ALA A 200 -1.71 58.70 7.54
C ALA A 200 -0.65 57.81 8.17
N VAL A 201 0.08 58.33 9.17
CA VAL A 201 1.09 57.55 9.91
C VAL A 201 0.46 56.40 10.69
N THR A 202 -0.71 56.62 11.29
CA THR A 202 -1.44 55.55 12.00
C THR A 202 -1.95 54.48 11.02
N GLY A 203 -2.49 54.88 9.87
CA GLY A 203 -2.89 53.95 8.81
C GLY A 203 -1.72 53.13 8.26
N ALA A 204 -0.57 53.79 8.02
CA ALA A 204 0.66 53.14 7.58
C ALA A 204 1.21 52.16 8.62
N ARG A 205 1.15 52.53 9.91
CA ARG A 205 1.55 51.68 11.03
C ARG A 205 0.70 50.42 11.11
N VAL A 206 -0.62 50.59 11.19
CA VAL A 206 -1.57 49.46 11.30
C VAL A 206 -1.49 48.57 10.06
N GLY A 207 -1.37 49.17 8.86
CA GLY A 207 -1.19 48.42 7.63
C GLY A 207 0.12 47.62 7.58
N ALA A 208 1.23 48.19 8.06
CA ALA A 208 2.52 47.50 8.15
C ALA A 208 2.49 46.36 9.17
N GLU A 209 1.90 46.60 10.35
CA GLU A 209 1.70 45.59 11.39
C GLU A 209 0.86 44.42 10.86
N GLN A 210 -0.28 44.70 10.22
CA GLN A 210 -1.15 43.68 9.63
C GLN A 210 -0.44 42.87 8.55
N GLU A 211 0.32 43.53 7.66
CA GLU A 211 1.06 42.84 6.61
C GLU A 211 2.16 41.92 7.18
N ASN A 212 2.81 42.33 8.27
CA ASN A 212 3.76 41.49 8.99
C ASN A 212 3.09 40.26 9.58
N TYR A 213 1.91 40.40 10.20
CA TYR A 213 1.14 39.27 10.70
C TYR A 213 0.70 38.33 9.56
N ASP A 214 0.22 38.86 8.44
CA ASP A 214 -0.21 38.05 7.29
C ASP A 214 0.96 37.28 6.66
N ARG A 215 2.16 37.91 6.56
CA ARG A 215 3.39 37.26 6.10
C ARG A 215 3.81 36.12 7.01
N LEU A 216 3.77 36.34 8.33
CA LEU A 216 4.06 35.31 9.33
C LEU A 216 3.04 34.16 9.30
N MET A 217 1.74 34.45 9.16
CA MET A 217 0.69 33.45 9.02
C MET A 217 0.90 32.57 7.78
N LYS A 218 1.19 33.19 6.63
CA LYS A 218 1.49 32.45 5.40
C LYS A 218 2.75 31.60 5.54
N ALA A 219 3.81 32.12 6.17
CA ALA A 219 5.02 31.36 6.46
C ALA A 219 4.77 30.15 7.38
N ALA A 220 3.97 30.32 8.44
CA ALA A 220 3.56 29.24 9.32
C ALA A 220 2.77 28.15 8.59
N SER A 221 1.87 28.54 7.68
CA SER A 221 1.10 27.58 6.87
C SER A 221 1.98 26.76 5.92
N VAL A 222 2.99 27.38 5.30
CA VAL A 222 3.97 26.68 4.43
C VAL A 222 4.83 25.72 5.26
N SER A 223 5.22 26.12 6.47
CA SER A 223 5.95 25.25 7.41
C SER A 223 5.12 24.04 7.85
N GLN A 224 3.84 24.22 8.17
CA GLN A 224 2.93 23.11 8.50
C GLN A 224 2.70 22.17 7.32
N ASN A 225 2.51 22.71 6.11
CA ASN A 225 2.27 21.88 4.93
C ASN A 225 3.47 20.97 4.63
N LYS A 226 4.71 21.45 4.81
CA LYS A 226 5.92 20.61 4.72
C LYS A 226 6.02 19.51 5.78
N LEU A 227 5.44 19.72 6.97
CA LEU A 227 5.38 18.69 8.01
C LEU A 227 4.34 17.60 7.67
N SER A 228 3.26 17.97 7.00
CA SER A 228 2.21 17.03 6.54
C SER A 228 2.56 16.32 5.22
N GLY A 229 3.39 16.94 4.38
CA GLY A 229 3.88 16.41 3.10
C GLY A 229 5.20 15.65 3.21
N SER A 230 5.56 15.17 4.41
CA SER A 230 6.69 14.25 4.55
C SER A 230 6.43 13.01 3.68
N PRO A 231 7.41 12.56 2.86
CA PRO A 231 7.25 11.48 1.89
C PRO A 231 6.84 10.14 2.52
N THR A 232 6.80 10.04 3.84
CA THR A 232 6.20 8.93 4.57
C THR A 232 4.70 8.73 4.27
N ASN A 233 3.94 9.75 3.87
CA ASN A 233 2.49 9.58 3.60
C ASN A 233 2.15 9.21 2.14
N THR A 234 2.99 9.55 1.16
CA THR A 234 2.75 9.19 -0.25
C THR A 234 3.19 7.76 -0.56
N ILE A 235 4.20 7.23 0.13
CA ILE A 235 4.64 5.83 -0.02
C ILE A 235 3.53 4.85 0.42
N PHE A 236 2.70 5.21 1.39
CA PHE A 236 1.57 4.36 1.82
C PHE A 236 0.35 4.40 0.89
N GLN A 237 0.18 5.45 0.08
CA GLN A 237 -0.91 5.49 -0.91
C GLN A 237 -0.64 4.61 -2.13
N GLY A 238 0.64 4.38 -2.48
CA GLY A 238 1.00 3.43 -3.56
C GLY A 238 0.85 1.96 -3.18
N LEU A 239 0.94 1.61 -1.89
CA LEU A 239 0.82 0.22 -1.41
C LEU A 239 -0.61 -0.27 -1.19
N SER A 240 -1.61 0.62 -1.16
CA SER A 240 -3.04 0.22 -1.05
C SER A 240 -3.67 -0.24 -2.36
N PHE A 241 -3.01 -0.08 -3.51
CA PHE A 241 -3.55 -0.48 -4.82
C PHE A 241 -3.18 -1.90 -5.25
N LEU A 242 -2.41 -2.64 -4.45
CA LEU A 242 -1.99 -4.03 -4.74
C LEU A 242 -2.62 -5.08 -3.80
N GLY A 243 -3.62 -4.69 -3.00
CA GLY A 243 -4.28 -5.55 -2.01
C GLY A 243 -5.80 -5.52 -2.10
N GLY A 244 -6.36 -5.52 -3.32
CA GLY A 244 -7.79 -5.70 -3.60
C GLY A 244 -8.00 -6.85 -4.56
#